data_AF-A0A1M6QTV5-F1
#
_entry.id   AF-A0A1M6QTV5-F1
#
_cell.length_a   1.000
_cell.length_b   1.000
_cell.length_c   1.000
_cell.angle_alpha   90.00
_cell.angle_beta   90.00
_cell.angle_gamma   90.00
#
_symmetry.space_group_name_H-M   'P 1'
#
loop_
_entity.id
_entity.type
_entity.pdbx_description
1 polymer ?
#
loop_
_entity_poly.entity_id
_entity_poly.type
_entity_poly.pdbx_seq_one_letter_code
_entity_poly.pdbx_strand_id
1 'polypeptide(L)'
;MSNEAEKPNFITTSLDFLVNWGRTNSLWPFPYGTACCAIEFMSTEVGRYDLSRIGSEYVRFTPRQSDVLLVAGTISYKQAPILKRMYEQMAEPRWVIAMGACASSGGFYDCYCTVPGIDHIMPVDVYIGGCPSRPEAFFEAMFDLQKKIKDESYMKQRAERVKDQLEMIKAKTEQAKAEAREFAREKTAELKEFVTEKEQELVKKAQFWKE
;
A
#
# COMPACT_ATOMS: atom_id res chain seq x y z
N MET A 1 2.53 6.56 -28.67
CA MET A 1 1.17 7.15 -28.55
C MET A 1 1.08 7.92 -27.25
N SER A 2 1.86 8.99 -27.15
CA SER A 2 1.97 9.82 -25.95
C SER A 2 1.08 11.06 -26.06
N ASN A 3 0.35 11.33 -24.97
CA ASN A 3 0.02 12.68 -24.43
C ASN A 3 -1.28 13.41 -24.84
N GLU A 4 -2.40 12.70 -24.97
CA GLU A 4 -3.74 13.30 -24.76
C GLU A 4 -4.46 12.72 -23.54
N ALA A 5 -4.19 11.47 -23.16
CA ALA A 5 -4.79 10.84 -21.99
C ALA A 5 -4.20 11.31 -20.64
N GLU A 6 -3.08 12.03 -20.64
CA GLU A 6 -2.47 12.59 -19.41
C GLU A 6 -3.04 13.96 -19.03
N LYS A 7 -3.70 14.67 -19.96
CA LYS A 7 -4.31 15.96 -19.65
C LYS A 7 -5.68 15.70 -19.00
N PRO A 8 -5.99 16.35 -17.86
CA PRO A 8 -7.29 16.19 -17.22
C PRO A 8 -8.38 16.71 -18.16
N ASN A 9 -9.27 15.81 -18.59
CA ASN A 9 -10.46 16.15 -19.35
C ASN A 9 -11.63 16.38 -18.38
N PHE A 10 -12.64 17.12 -18.82
CA PHE A 10 -13.81 17.44 -17.99
C PHE A 10 -14.44 16.20 -17.33
N ILE A 11 -14.52 15.09 -18.06
CA ILE A 11 -15.05 13.81 -17.56
C ILE A 11 -14.15 13.20 -16.47
N THR A 12 -12.83 13.22 -16.66
CA THR A 12 -11.90 12.63 -15.68
C THR A 12 -11.86 13.45 -14.40
N THR A 13 -11.88 14.78 -14.51
CA THR A 13 -11.95 15.69 -13.35
C THR A 13 -13.27 15.55 -12.60
N SER A 14 -14.40 15.41 -13.31
CA SER A 14 -15.71 15.23 -12.68
C SER A 14 -15.81 13.89 -11.93
N LEU A 15 -15.20 12.83 -12.49
CA LEU A 15 -15.15 11.53 -11.83
C LEU A 15 -14.22 11.54 -10.61
N ASP A 16 -13.05 12.18 -10.71
CA ASP A 16 -12.14 12.38 -9.58
C ASP A 16 -12.85 13.13 -8.44
N PHE A 17 -13.56 14.21 -8.76
CA PHE A 17 -14.35 14.96 -7.78
C PHE A 17 -15.38 14.08 -7.07
N LEU A 18 -16.14 13.26 -7.80
CA LEU A 18 -17.16 12.38 -7.22
C LEU A 18 -16.55 11.31 -6.31
N VAL A 19 -15.46 10.67 -6.75
CA VAL A 19 -14.76 9.65 -5.96
C VAL A 19 -14.15 10.25 -4.70
N ASN A 20 -13.50 11.41 -4.79
CA ASN A 20 -12.92 12.08 -3.64
C ASN A 20 -13.98 12.61 -2.69
N TRP A 21 -15.11 13.10 -3.21
CA TRP A 21 -16.26 13.45 -2.39
C TRP A 21 -16.76 12.25 -1.57
N GLY A 22 -16.87 11.08 -2.20
CA GLY A 22 -17.23 9.84 -1.49
C GLY A 22 -16.22 9.46 -0.40
N ARG A 23 -14.92 9.51 -0.72
CA ARG A 23 -13.84 9.18 0.22
C ARG A 23 -13.79 10.14 1.42
N THR A 24 -13.85 11.44 1.17
CA THR A 24 -13.74 12.45 2.23
C THR A 24 -14.87 12.43 3.25
N ASN A 25 -16.09 12.07 2.82
CA ASN A 25 -17.26 12.01 3.69
C ASN A 25 -17.49 10.63 4.32
N SER A 26 -16.64 9.63 4.04
CA SER A 26 -16.79 8.25 4.52
C SER A 26 -15.46 7.68 5.02
N LEU A 27 -14.70 8.48 5.78
CA LEU A 27 -13.46 8.02 6.40
C LEU A 27 -13.78 7.15 7.62
N TRP A 28 -13.28 5.92 7.64
CA TRP A 28 -13.45 4.93 8.71
C TRP A 28 -12.15 4.73 9.49
N PRO A 29 -12.00 5.41 10.64
CA PRO A 29 -10.79 5.32 11.43
C PRO A 29 -10.63 3.94 12.09
N PHE A 30 -9.40 3.44 12.08
CA PHE A 30 -8.92 2.34 12.90
C PHE A 30 -7.97 2.89 13.97
N PRO A 31 -8.47 3.08 15.21
CA PRO A 31 -7.68 3.62 16.30
C PRO A 31 -6.78 2.52 16.86
N TYR A 32 -5.48 2.65 16.59
CA TYR A 32 -4.46 1.92 17.30
C TYR A 32 -4.12 2.65 18.60
N GLY A 33 -4.97 2.44 19.61
CA GLY A 33 -4.83 3.05 20.93
C GLY A 33 -3.83 2.33 21.82
N THR A 34 -2.70 2.97 22.12
CA THR A 34 -1.62 2.37 22.96
C THR A 34 -1.39 3.09 24.28
N ALA A 35 -1.72 4.37 24.36
CA ALA A 35 -1.42 5.22 25.53
C ALA A 35 -2.51 6.27 25.77
N CYS A 36 -2.17 7.38 26.43
CA CYS A 36 -3.10 8.43 26.85
C CYS A 36 -3.89 9.09 25.70
N CYS A 37 -3.31 9.19 24.49
CA CYS A 37 -4.01 9.77 23.33
C CYS A 37 -5.23 8.93 22.90
N ALA A 38 -5.28 7.65 23.26
CA ALA A 38 -6.43 6.80 22.96
C ALA A 38 -7.69 7.24 23.71
N ILE A 39 -7.55 7.64 24.98
CA ILE A 39 -8.69 8.14 25.79
C ILE A 39 -9.20 9.46 25.21
N GLU A 40 -8.27 10.31 24.77
CA GLU A 40 -8.62 11.59 24.16
C GLU A 40 -9.34 11.38 22.82
N PHE A 41 -8.91 10.40 22.02
CA PHE A 41 -9.65 9.98 20.84
C PHE A 41 -11.05 9.44 21.20
N MET A 42 -11.19 8.60 22.22
CA MET A 42 -12.51 8.12 22.66
C MET A 42 -13.45 9.27 23.04
N SER A 43 -12.92 10.39 23.55
CA SER A 43 -13.73 11.57 23.84
C SER A 43 -14.34 12.22 22.59
N THR A 44 -13.73 12.00 21.41
CA THR A 44 -14.25 12.45 20.10
C THR A 44 -15.42 11.62 19.57
N GLU A 45 -15.74 10.50 20.21
CA GLU A 45 -16.92 9.68 19.90
C GLU A 45 -18.08 9.94 20.88
N VAL A 46 -17.87 10.74 21.93
CA VAL A 46 -18.88 11.03 22.96
C VAL A 46 -19.66 12.28 22.59
N GLY A 47 -20.95 12.39 22.93
CA GLY A 47 -21.84 13.46 22.45
C GLY A 47 -21.40 14.94 22.61
N ARG A 48 -20.35 15.27 23.39
CA ARG A 48 -19.76 16.63 23.37
C ARG A 48 -18.99 16.90 22.07
N TYR A 49 -18.23 15.92 21.61
CA TYR A 49 -17.40 15.97 20.42
C TYR A 49 -17.83 14.82 19.54
N ASP A 50 -18.47 15.11 18.42
CA ASP A 50 -19.24 14.10 17.69
C ASP A 50 -18.61 13.82 16.32
N LEU A 51 -17.83 12.74 16.25
CA LEU A 51 -17.18 12.29 15.03
C LEU A 51 -18.17 11.83 13.95
N SER A 52 -19.42 11.54 14.32
CA SER A 52 -20.46 11.16 13.35
C SER A 52 -20.79 12.28 12.37
N ARG A 53 -20.59 13.54 12.76
CA ARG A 53 -20.88 14.72 11.92
C ARG A 53 -20.07 14.77 10.64
N ILE A 54 -18.87 14.20 10.64
CA ILE A 54 -17.98 14.19 9.48
C ILE A 54 -18.00 12.85 8.72
N GLY A 55 -18.91 11.94 9.08
CA GLY A 55 -19.03 10.61 8.47
C GLY A 55 -18.05 9.57 9.02
N SER A 56 -17.33 9.90 10.09
CA SER A 56 -16.31 9.04 10.72
C SER A 56 -16.78 8.40 12.03
N GLU A 57 -18.10 8.30 12.26
CA GLU A 57 -18.67 7.59 13.42
C GLU A 57 -18.18 6.15 13.51
N TYR A 58 -18.04 5.51 12.35
CA TYR A 58 -17.95 4.08 12.29
C TYR A 58 -16.51 3.59 12.41
N VAL A 59 -16.10 3.44 13.67
CA VAL A 59 -14.75 3.09 14.05
C VAL A 59 -14.55 1.58 13.93
N ARG A 60 -13.75 1.18 12.93
CA ARG A 60 -13.57 -0.23 12.56
C ARG A 60 -12.31 -0.78 13.21
N PHE A 61 -12.46 -1.66 14.18
CA PHE A 61 -11.34 -2.38 14.82
C PHE A 61 -10.72 -3.50 13.97
N THR A 62 -10.91 -3.46 12.64
CA THR A 62 -10.32 -4.41 11.71
C THR A 62 -9.60 -3.65 10.58
N PRO A 63 -8.30 -3.89 10.38
CA PRO A 63 -7.51 -3.15 9.40
C PRO A 63 -8.01 -3.37 7.97
N ARG A 64 -8.69 -4.49 7.68
CA ARG A 64 -9.14 -4.80 6.32
C ARG A 64 -10.35 -3.98 5.87
N GLN A 65 -11.07 -3.35 6.79
CA GLN A 65 -12.26 -2.55 6.48
C GLN A 65 -12.04 -1.06 6.70
N SER A 66 -11.02 -0.67 7.47
CA SER A 66 -10.65 0.73 7.70
C SER A 66 -9.76 1.28 6.59
N ASP A 67 -9.88 2.59 6.36
CA ASP A 67 -9.05 3.36 5.44
C ASP A 67 -8.08 4.30 6.18
N VAL A 68 -8.46 4.84 7.34
CA VAL A 68 -7.59 5.72 8.15
C VAL A 68 -6.99 4.96 9.33
N LEU A 69 -5.68 4.78 9.35
CA LEU A 69 -4.95 4.28 10.52
C LEU A 69 -4.63 5.44 11.46
N LEU A 70 -5.29 5.47 12.61
CA LEU A 70 -5.03 6.46 13.64
C LEU A 70 -4.09 5.87 14.69
N VAL A 71 -2.88 6.41 14.79
CA VAL A 71 -1.93 5.97 15.81
C VAL A 71 -2.04 6.89 17.02
N ALA A 72 -2.76 6.42 18.02
CA ALA A 72 -3.12 7.16 19.22
C ALA A 72 -2.25 6.74 20.42
N GLY A 73 -1.00 7.17 20.42
CA GLY A 73 -0.10 7.03 21.56
C GLY A 73 1.33 6.59 21.23
N THR A 74 2.05 6.20 22.28
CA THR A 74 3.45 5.77 22.19
C THR A 74 3.56 4.38 21.55
N ILE A 75 4.53 4.21 20.65
CA ILE A 75 4.84 2.91 20.03
C ILE A 75 6.16 2.40 20.60
N SER A 76 6.11 1.19 21.17
CA SER A 76 7.33 0.48 21.55
C SER A 76 7.96 -0.26 20.37
N TYR A 77 9.27 -0.52 20.42
CA TYR A 77 9.95 -1.36 19.41
C TYR A 77 9.31 -2.74 19.25
N LYS A 78 8.71 -3.28 20.31
CA LYS A 78 7.98 -4.55 20.26
C LYS A 78 6.68 -4.45 19.44
N GLN A 79 6.00 -3.30 19.50
CA GLN A 79 4.76 -3.07 18.76
C GLN A 79 5.00 -2.64 17.31
N ALA A 80 6.14 -2.02 17.01
CA ALA A 80 6.50 -1.55 15.67
C ALA A 80 6.24 -2.56 14.53
N PRO A 81 6.70 -3.83 14.60
CA PRO A 81 6.44 -4.81 13.53
C PRO A 81 4.96 -5.23 13.44
N ILE A 82 4.21 -5.19 14.55
CA ILE A 82 2.77 -5.51 14.57
C ILE A 82 2.01 -4.40 13.86
N LEU A 83 2.35 -3.15 14.17
CA LEU A 83 1.75 -1.98 13.55
C LEU A 83 2.03 -1.93 12.05
N LYS A 84 3.27 -2.22 11.62
CA LYS A 84 3.62 -2.35 10.20
C LYS A 84 2.76 -3.39 9.49
N ARG A 85 2.56 -4.56 10.11
CA ARG A 85 1.71 -5.62 9.56
C ARG A 85 0.25 -5.18 9.44
N MET A 86 -0.28 -4.43 10.41
CA MET A 86 -1.64 -3.90 10.34
C MET A 86 -1.79 -2.94 9.16
N TYR A 87 -0.83 -2.03 8.99
CA TYR A 87 -0.79 -1.10 7.86
C TYR A 87 -0.73 -1.83 6.51
N GLU A 88 0.11 -2.86 6.38
CA GLU A 88 0.20 -3.69 5.16
C GLU A 88 -1.09 -4.47 4.86
N GLN A 89 -1.90 -4.79 5.88
CA GLN A 89 -3.17 -5.48 5.72
C GLN A 89 -4.34 -4.58 5.32
N MET A 90 -4.18 -3.25 5.41
CA MET A 90 -5.19 -2.29 4.98
C MET A 90 -5.26 -2.21 3.46
N ALA A 91 -6.48 -2.09 2.94
CA ALA A 91 -6.71 -1.90 1.51
C ALA A 91 -6.26 -0.50 1.06
N GLU A 92 -5.81 -0.36 -0.18
CA GLU A 92 -5.58 0.96 -0.79
C GLU A 92 -6.92 1.54 -1.28
N PRO A 93 -7.22 2.83 -1.05
CA PRO A 93 -6.42 3.89 -0.43
C PRO A 93 -6.43 3.82 1.11
N ARG A 94 -5.28 4.07 1.73
CA ARG A 94 -5.14 4.15 3.18
C ARG A 94 -4.36 5.39 3.58
N TRP A 95 -4.73 5.99 4.71
CA TRP A 95 -4.08 7.17 5.26
C TRP A 95 -3.65 6.94 6.69
N VAL A 96 -2.57 7.58 7.11
CA VAL A 96 -2.03 7.44 8.47
C VAL A 96 -2.02 8.79 9.18
N ILE A 97 -2.63 8.83 10.35
CA ILE A 97 -2.62 10.00 11.24
C ILE A 97 -1.78 9.67 12.47
N ALA A 98 -0.74 10.47 12.73
CA ALA A 98 0.05 10.38 13.94
C ALA A 98 -0.56 11.31 15.01
N MET A 99 -1.15 10.73 16.05
CA MET A 99 -1.79 11.50 17.12
C MET A 99 -0.89 11.62 18.35
N GLY A 100 -0.53 12.86 18.67
CA GLY A 100 0.25 13.23 19.84
C GLY A 100 1.76 13.26 19.60
N ALA A 101 2.46 13.84 20.57
CA ALA A 101 3.91 14.01 20.54
C ALA A 101 4.65 12.67 20.48
N CYS A 102 4.14 11.64 21.17
CA CYS A 102 4.76 10.32 21.19
C CYS A 102 4.73 9.63 19.82
N ALA A 103 3.61 9.71 19.09
CA ALA A 103 3.52 9.13 17.75
C ALA A 103 4.32 9.95 16.73
N SER A 104 4.31 11.28 16.86
CA SER A 104 4.95 12.18 15.90
C SER A 104 6.47 12.20 16.03
N SER A 105 7.01 12.32 17.24
CA SER A 105 8.46 12.54 17.47
C SER A 105 9.03 11.74 18.65
N GLY A 106 8.32 10.71 19.15
CA GLY A 106 8.66 10.03 20.40
C GLY A 106 8.28 10.82 21.66
N GLY A 107 7.98 12.11 21.52
CA GLY A 107 7.53 13.00 22.58
C GLY A 107 8.61 13.17 23.65
N PHE A 108 8.22 12.97 24.91
CA PHE A 108 9.15 13.02 26.05
C PHE A 108 9.88 11.69 26.29
N TYR A 109 9.56 10.64 25.51
CA TYR A 109 10.21 9.34 25.63
C TYR A 109 11.46 9.29 24.74
N ASP A 110 12.55 9.86 25.25
CA ASP A 110 13.90 9.60 24.74
C ASP A 110 14.50 8.38 25.47
N CYS A 111 13.96 7.19 25.17
CA CYS A 111 14.38 5.96 25.84
C CYS A 111 14.44 4.75 24.90
N TYR A 112 15.18 3.72 25.33
CA TYR A 112 15.51 2.56 24.52
C TYR A 112 14.32 1.72 24.07
N CYS A 113 13.15 1.89 24.69
CA CYS A 113 11.99 1.03 24.45
C CYS A 113 11.00 1.61 23.44
N THR A 114 11.06 2.91 23.16
CA THR A 114 10.11 3.63 22.29
C THR A 114 10.74 4.00 20.95
N VAL A 115 9.92 3.99 19.91
CA VAL A 115 10.33 4.48 18.60
C VAL A 115 10.21 6.01 18.62
N PRO A 116 11.22 6.78 18.17
CA PRO A 116 11.21 8.24 18.18
C PRO A 116 10.27 8.89 17.15
N GLY A 117 9.32 8.13 16.60
CA GLY A 117 8.34 8.60 15.60
C GLY A 117 7.84 7.45 14.74
N ILE A 118 6.57 7.50 14.33
CA ILE A 118 5.99 6.45 13.47
C ILE A 118 6.53 6.48 12.04
N ASP A 119 7.08 7.61 11.61
CA ASP A 119 7.64 7.82 10.26
C ASP A 119 8.76 6.84 9.90
N HIS A 120 9.45 6.31 10.91
CA HIS A 120 10.47 5.28 10.73
C HIS A 120 9.89 3.93 10.28
N ILE A 121 8.59 3.70 10.48
CA ILE A 121 7.91 2.42 10.23
C ILE A 121 7.05 2.51 8.98
N MET A 122 6.31 3.60 8.81
CA MET A 122 5.33 3.80 7.74
C MET A 122 5.15 5.29 7.41
N PRO A 123 4.69 5.63 6.19
CA PRO A 123 4.44 7.01 5.83
C PRO A 123 3.27 7.58 6.64
N VAL A 124 3.43 8.82 7.13
CA VAL A 124 2.38 9.58 7.82
C VAL A 124 1.83 10.67 6.91
N ASP A 125 0.51 10.82 6.93
CA ASP A 125 -0.17 11.83 6.13
C ASP A 125 -0.36 13.15 6.87
N VAL A 126 -0.73 13.06 8.15
CA VAL A 126 -1.05 14.20 9.02
C VAL A 126 -0.52 13.94 10.42
N TYR A 127 0.10 14.97 11.01
CA TYR A 127 0.59 14.95 12.40
C TYR A 127 -0.29 15.83 13.27
N ILE A 128 -0.57 15.36 14.49
CA ILE A 128 -1.33 16.10 15.49
C ILE A 128 -0.44 16.35 16.69
N GLY A 129 -0.13 17.62 16.95
CA GLY A 129 0.59 18.03 18.14
C GLY A 129 -0.26 17.89 19.42
N GLY A 130 0.37 17.49 20.52
CA GLY A 130 -0.25 17.46 21.85
C GLY A 130 0.20 16.30 22.73
N CYS A 131 -0.11 16.36 24.03
CA CYS A 131 0.22 15.31 24.99
C CYS A 131 -0.78 15.28 26.18
N PRO A 132 -2.01 14.75 25.99
CA PRO A 132 -2.63 14.32 24.74
C PRO A 132 -3.12 15.52 23.90
N SER A 133 -3.36 15.31 22.61
CA SER A 133 -3.90 16.36 21.72
C SER A 133 -5.38 16.57 21.98
N ARG A 134 -5.81 17.81 22.20
CA ARG A 134 -7.23 18.10 22.46
C ARG A 134 -8.16 17.57 21.36
N PRO A 135 -9.43 17.25 21.67
CA PRO A 135 -10.34 16.66 20.71
C PRO A 135 -10.59 17.58 19.52
N GLU A 136 -10.57 18.90 19.72
CA GLU A 136 -10.72 19.88 18.63
C GLU A 136 -9.54 19.83 17.64
N ALA A 137 -8.32 19.61 18.13
CA ALA A 137 -7.14 19.47 17.27
C ALA A 137 -7.22 18.20 16.41
N PHE A 138 -7.89 17.17 16.91
CA PHE A 138 -8.17 15.98 16.11
C PHE A 138 -9.14 16.27 14.95
N PHE A 139 -10.20 17.06 15.19
CA PHE A 139 -11.09 17.50 14.10
C PHE A 139 -10.37 18.34 13.06
N GLU A 140 -9.50 19.26 13.48
CA GLU A 140 -8.68 20.06 12.56
C GLU A 140 -7.82 19.16 11.65
N ALA A 141 -7.14 18.18 12.24
CA ALA A 141 -6.36 17.21 11.49
C ALA A 141 -7.20 16.36 10.53
N MET A 142 -8.43 15.98 10.91
CA MET A 142 -9.37 15.29 10.02
C MET A 142 -9.80 16.19 8.86
N PHE A 143 -10.04 17.48 9.08
CA PHE A 143 -10.35 18.41 8.00
C PHE A 143 -9.15 18.64 7.07
N ASP A 144 -7.94 18.66 7.59
CA ASP A 144 -6.73 18.75 6.78
C ASP A 144 -6.49 17.48 5.97
N LEU A 145 -6.77 16.30 6.53
CA LEU A 145 -6.78 15.05 5.77
C LEU A 145 -7.84 15.10 4.65
N GLN A 146 -9.05 15.58 4.93
CA GLN A 146 -10.08 15.75 3.90
C GLN A 146 -9.65 16.71 2.79
N LYS A 147 -8.95 17.81 3.10
CA LYS A 147 -8.39 18.71 2.08
C LYS A 147 -7.34 17.97 1.22
N LYS A 148 -6.44 17.24 1.87
CA LYS A 148 -5.42 16.43 1.18
C LYS A 148 -6.04 15.42 0.21
N ILE A 149 -7.09 14.72 0.63
CA ILE A 149 -7.80 13.74 -0.20
C ILE A 149 -8.56 14.41 -1.36
N LYS A 150 -9.09 15.62 -1.18
CA LYS A 150 -9.74 16.36 -2.28
C LYS A 150 -8.76 16.74 -3.38
N ASP A 151 -7.51 17.04 -3.02
CA ASP A 151 -6.45 17.42 -3.95
C ASP A 151 -5.80 16.21 -4.67
N GLU A 152 -6.00 14.99 -4.16
CA GLU A 152 -5.54 13.77 -4.83
C GLU A 152 -6.32 13.51 -6.13
N SER A 153 -5.67 13.01 -7.18
CA SER A 153 -6.37 12.57 -8.40
C SER A 153 -6.42 11.05 -8.45
N TYR A 154 -7.62 10.49 -8.29
CA TYR A 154 -7.83 9.04 -8.36
C TYR A 154 -7.38 8.47 -9.71
N MET A 155 -7.65 9.19 -10.80
CA MET A 155 -7.25 8.78 -12.15
C MET A 155 -5.72 8.78 -12.35
N LYS A 156 -4.98 9.69 -11.69
CA LYS A 156 -3.52 9.68 -11.71
C LYS A 156 -2.96 8.49 -10.94
N GLN A 157 -3.48 8.23 -9.74
CA GLN A 157 -3.11 7.05 -8.95
C GLN A 157 -3.44 5.75 -9.70
N ARG A 158 -4.56 5.70 -10.43
CA ARG A 158 -4.90 4.56 -11.30
C ARG A 158 -3.90 4.41 -12.44
N ALA A 159 -3.50 5.51 -13.08
CA ALA A 159 -2.50 5.46 -14.15
C ALA A 159 -1.14 4.97 -13.64
N GLU A 160 -0.70 5.42 -12.47
CA GLU A 160 0.54 4.94 -11.81
C GLU A 160 0.45 3.44 -11.47
N ARG A 161 -0.61 2.98 -10.82
CA ARG A 161 -0.81 1.54 -10.55
C ARG A 161 -0.80 0.68 -11.82
N VAL A 162 -1.43 1.17 -12.90
CA VAL A 162 -1.42 0.46 -14.19
C VAL A 162 -0.02 0.43 -14.78
N LYS A 163 0.77 1.50 -14.67
CA LYS A 163 2.18 1.53 -15.11
C LYS A 163 3.00 0.49 -14.33
N ASP A 164 2.91 0.47 -13.01
CA ASP A 164 3.62 -0.48 -12.16
C ASP A 164 3.24 -1.94 -12.47
N GLN A 165 1.96 -2.22 -12.69
CA GLN A 165 1.48 -3.54 -13.11
C GLN A 165 2.05 -3.93 -14.49
N LEU A 166 2.09 -2.99 -15.43
CA LEU A 166 2.65 -3.23 -16.76
C LEU A 166 4.15 -3.53 -16.71
N GLU A 167 4.89 -2.82 -15.85
CA GLU A 167 6.31 -3.05 -15.62
C GLU A 167 6.56 -4.42 -14.98
N MET A 168 5.77 -4.80 -13.96
CA MET A 168 5.84 -6.14 -13.39
C MET A 168 5.51 -7.24 -14.40
N ILE A 169 4.49 -7.04 -15.25
CA ILE A 169 4.14 -8.00 -16.31
C ILE A 169 5.28 -8.12 -17.32
N LYS A 170 5.88 -7.00 -17.74
CA LYS A 170 7.04 -7.01 -18.65
C LYS A 170 8.22 -7.76 -18.03
N ALA A 171 8.54 -7.50 -16.76
CA ALA A 171 9.62 -8.19 -16.05
C ALA A 171 9.38 -9.70 -15.98
N LYS A 172 8.18 -10.14 -15.60
CA LYS A 172 7.80 -11.56 -15.58
C LYS A 172 7.84 -12.19 -16.98
N THR A 173 7.43 -11.44 -17.99
CA THR A 173 7.44 -11.90 -19.39
C THR A 173 8.87 -12.09 -19.90
N GLU A 174 9.79 -11.18 -19.57
CA GLU A 174 11.21 -11.32 -19.92
C GLU A 174 11.87 -12.50 -19.20
N GLN A 175 11.55 -12.71 -17.92
CA GLN A 175 11.98 -13.91 -17.18
C GLN A 175 11.48 -15.19 -17.85
N ALA A 176 10.18 -15.28 -18.15
CA ALA A 176 9.59 -16.44 -18.81
C ALA A 176 10.16 -16.69 -20.21
N LYS A 177 10.48 -15.63 -20.97
CA LYS A 177 11.16 -15.75 -22.28
C LYS A 177 12.59 -16.27 -22.14
N ALA A 178 13.32 -15.86 -21.10
CA ALA A 178 14.66 -16.33 -20.85
C ALA A 178 14.66 -17.83 -20.52
N GLU A 179 13.78 -18.25 -19.60
CA GLU A 179 13.58 -19.67 -19.24
C GLU A 179 13.17 -20.50 -20.45
N ALA A 180 12.22 -20.02 -21.27
CA ALA A 180 11.79 -20.72 -22.48
C ALA A 180 12.91 -20.84 -23.53
N ARG A 181 13.79 -19.85 -23.64
CA ARG A 181 14.96 -19.90 -24.54
C ARG A 181 16.00 -20.89 -24.08
N GLU A 182 16.25 -20.99 -22.78
CA GLU A 182 17.16 -21.99 -22.21
C GLU A 182 16.61 -23.40 -22.42
N PHE A 183 15.35 -23.62 -22.08
CA PHE A 183 14.67 -24.90 -22.32
C PHE A 183 14.69 -25.30 -23.79
N ALA A 184 14.46 -24.36 -24.72
CA ALA A 184 14.53 -24.63 -26.15
C ALA A 184 15.94 -25.02 -26.60
N ARG A 185 17.00 -24.40 -26.03
CA ARG A 185 18.40 -24.76 -26.35
C ARG A 185 18.73 -26.16 -25.87
N GLU A 186 18.33 -26.51 -24.65
CA GLU A 186 18.50 -27.87 -24.10
C GLU A 186 17.80 -28.90 -24.97
N LYS A 187 16.51 -28.70 -25.27
CA LYS A 187 15.75 -29.60 -26.14
C LYS A 187 16.34 -29.73 -27.54
N THR A 188 16.87 -28.64 -28.09
CA THR A 188 17.52 -28.68 -29.42
C THR A 188 18.84 -29.46 -29.37
N ALA A 189 19.58 -29.38 -28.27
CA ALA A 189 20.80 -30.17 -28.06
C ALA A 189 20.47 -31.67 -27.93
N GLU A 190 19.48 -32.02 -27.09
CA GLU A 190 18.99 -33.40 -26.95
C GLU A 190 18.51 -33.98 -28.30
N LEU A 191 17.76 -33.22 -29.08
CA LEU A 191 17.29 -33.63 -30.41
C LEU A 191 18.44 -33.85 -31.39
N LYS A 192 19.48 -33.01 -31.36
CA LYS A 192 20.67 -33.19 -32.21
C LYS A 192 21.43 -34.46 -31.85
N GLU A 193 21.64 -34.72 -30.56
CA GLU A 193 22.28 -35.94 -30.08
C GLU A 193 21.49 -37.18 -30.55
N PHE A 194 20.17 -37.17 -30.37
CA PHE A 194 19.28 -38.24 -30.82
C PHE A 194 19.35 -38.47 -32.34
N VAL A 195 19.38 -37.40 -33.15
CA VAL A 195 19.51 -37.50 -34.61
C VAL A 195 20.86 -38.09 -34.99
N THR A 196 21.96 -37.64 -34.39
CA THR A 196 23.29 -38.19 -34.67
C THR A 196 23.41 -39.67 -34.30
N GLU A 197 22.77 -40.09 -33.20
CA GLU A 197 22.74 -41.50 -32.79
C GLU A 197 21.95 -42.34 -33.80
N LYS A 198 20.78 -41.85 -34.26
CA LYS A 198 19.97 -42.49 -35.31
C LYS A 198 20.69 -42.57 -36.65
N GLU A 199 21.40 -41.52 -37.05
CA GLU A 199 22.21 -41.53 -38.27
C GLU A 199 23.33 -42.57 -38.19
N GLN A 200 24.04 -42.67 -37.06
CA GLN A 200 25.05 -43.70 -36.85
C GLN A 200 24.43 -45.12 -36.89
N GLU A 201 23.25 -45.30 -36.31
CA GLU A 201 22.50 -46.56 -36.35
C GLU A 201 22.10 -46.94 -37.79
N LEU A 202 21.64 -45.96 -38.58
CA LEU A 202 21.28 -46.13 -39.98
C LEU A 202 22.50 -46.42 -40.87
N VAL A 203 23.63 -45.76 -40.65
CA VAL A 203 24.89 -46.03 -41.37
C VAL A 203 25.39 -47.44 -41.08
N LYS A 204 25.34 -47.89 -39.82
CA LYS A 204 25.66 -49.28 -39.44
C LYS A 204 24.74 -50.28 -40.13
N LYS A 205 23.42 -50.02 -40.16
CA LYS A 205 22.46 -50.85 -40.90
C LYS A 205 22.73 -50.83 -42.41
N ALA A 206 23.05 -49.69 -43.02
CA ALA A 206 23.35 -49.60 -44.44
C ALA A 206 24.66 -50.31 -44.84
N GLN A 207 25.66 -50.34 -43.96
CA GLN A 207 26.88 -51.14 -44.15
C GLN A 207 26.60 -52.65 -44.05
N PHE A 208 25.73 -53.07 -43.14
CA PHE A 208 25.30 -54.48 -43.00
C PHE A 208 24.57 -55.04 -44.25
N TRP A 209 23.90 -54.20 -45.05
CA TRP A 209 23.21 -54.62 -46.29
C TRP A 209 24.08 -54.59 -47.55
N LYS A 210 25.37 -54.20 -47.45
CA LYS A 210 26.33 -54.18 -48.56
C LYS A 210 27.25 -55.42 -48.63
N GLU A 211 27.19 -56.29 -47.64
CA GLU A 211 27.76 -57.66 -47.65
C GLU A 211 26.70 -58.67 -48.08
#